data_AF-I1MXE5-F1
#
_entry.id   AF-I1MXE5-F1
#
_cell.length_a   1.000
_cell.length_b   1.000
_cell.length_c   1.000
_cell.angle_alpha   90.00
_cell.angle_beta   90.00
_cell.angle_gamma   90.00
#
_symmetry.space_group_name_H-M   'P 1'
#
loop_
_entity.id
_entity.type
_entity.pdbx_description
1 polymer ?
#
loop_
_entity_poly.entity_id
_entity_poly.type
_entity_poly.pdbx_seq_one_letter_code
_entity_poly.pdbx_strand_id
1 'polypeptide(L)'
;MASSSPSHSYLTHLPLHPSHQGDSEKRVEDDESRVPIHIVTAASQLPVEFLEPSPQSKLVIGFDCEGVDLCRKGTLCVMQLAFPDAVYLVDAIEGGEELIIACKPALESNYITKVIHDCKRDSEALYFQFGIKLNNVVDTQIAYSLIEEQEGRKRLRDDYISFVGLLADPRYCGKSYDEKEEVRVLLRQDPKFWRHRPLSEQMVRAAADDVRFLLYIYHQMMEKLNERSLWYLAVRGVLYCRCFCLNSNNFADWPSLPPIPVDNLNADGSDPKEEILSVLDIPQGKMGLVIGKRGATILSIKQSCNAEILTGGPKGPPDKVFIIGPVKEVRKAEAMIRGRILDI
;
A
#
# COMPACT_ATOMS: atom_id res chain seq x y z
N MET A 1 21.02 23.34 -35.37
CA MET A 1 21.62 23.03 -34.06
C MET A 1 20.56 22.30 -33.28
N ALA A 2 20.76 21.01 -32.99
CA ALA A 2 19.86 20.30 -32.08
C ALA A 2 19.99 20.99 -30.72
N SER A 3 18.90 21.59 -30.24
CA SER A 3 18.82 22.07 -28.87
C SER A 3 18.97 20.84 -27.98
N SER A 4 20.12 20.68 -27.36
CA SER A 4 20.26 19.80 -26.22
C SER A 4 19.33 20.34 -25.15
N SER A 5 18.14 19.74 -25.03
CA SER A 5 17.29 19.94 -23.86
C SER A 5 18.19 19.69 -22.64
N PRO A 6 18.30 20.63 -21.67
CA PRO A 6 19.04 20.34 -20.45
C PRO A 6 18.40 19.10 -19.84
N SER A 7 19.19 18.05 -19.59
CA SER A 7 18.73 16.95 -18.75
C SER A 7 18.51 17.55 -17.37
N HIS A 8 17.31 18.05 -17.08
CA HIS A 8 16.93 18.42 -15.74
C HIS A 8 17.00 17.13 -14.91
N SER A 9 18.13 16.93 -14.21
CA SER A 9 18.25 15.86 -13.23
C SER A 9 17.42 16.29 -12.03
N TYR A 10 16.23 15.71 -11.90
CA TYR A 10 15.46 15.83 -10.67
C TYR A 10 16.26 15.15 -9.55
N LEU A 11 16.37 15.81 -8.40
CA LEU A 11 17.04 15.30 -7.22
C LEU A 11 16.07 15.36 -6.04
N THR A 12 16.16 14.41 -5.12
CA THR A 12 15.45 14.43 -3.84
C THR A 12 16.35 13.94 -2.72
N HIS A 13 15.95 14.17 -1.48
CA HIS A 13 16.66 13.69 -0.29
C HIS A 13 15.99 12.43 0.24
N LEU A 14 16.77 11.37 0.47
CA LEU A 14 16.30 10.24 1.26
C LEU A 14 16.54 10.52 2.74
N PRO A 15 15.59 10.20 3.64
CA PRO A 15 15.86 10.26 5.08
C PRO A 15 16.98 9.28 5.46
N LEU A 16 17.96 9.76 6.22
CA LEU A 16 19.06 8.93 6.73
C LEU A 16 18.61 8.01 7.87
N HIS A 17 19.19 6.82 7.96
CA HIS A 17 18.96 5.87 9.05
C HIS A 17 19.33 6.49 10.42
N PRO A 18 18.56 6.24 11.51
CA PRO A 18 18.80 6.89 12.80
C PRO A 18 20.15 6.56 13.44
N SER A 19 20.81 5.45 13.06
CA SER A 19 22.17 5.12 13.55
C SER A 19 23.23 6.17 13.22
N HIS A 20 22.91 7.17 12.39
CA HIS A 20 23.77 8.32 12.10
C HIS A 20 23.38 9.60 12.86
N GLN A 21 22.40 9.57 13.77
CA GLN A 21 22.10 10.70 14.65
C GLN A 21 23.01 10.67 15.89
N GLY A 22 24.27 11.05 15.69
CA GLY A 22 25.09 11.57 16.78
C GLY A 22 24.60 12.97 17.19
N ASP A 23 24.75 13.30 18.48
CA ASP A 23 24.34 14.56 19.10
C ASP A 23 24.52 15.82 18.23
N SER A 24 23.53 16.71 18.35
CA SER A 24 23.41 18.08 17.81
C SER A 24 22.55 18.25 16.54
N GLU A 25 21.65 19.23 16.64
CA GLU A 25 20.70 19.75 15.62
C GLU A 25 21.38 20.34 14.37
N LYS A 26 22.45 19.72 13.88
CA LYS A 26 22.96 20.03 12.55
C LYS A 26 22.03 19.36 11.54
N ARG A 27 21.15 20.17 10.96
CA ARG A 27 20.44 19.89 9.72
C ARG A 27 21.47 19.41 8.69
N VAL A 28 21.61 18.09 8.54
CA VAL A 28 22.42 17.49 7.49
C VAL A 28 21.62 17.64 6.20
N GLU A 29 21.63 18.85 5.65
CA GLU A 29 21.33 19.16 4.25
C GLU A 29 22.64 19.14 3.44
N ASP A 30 23.56 18.23 3.75
CA ASP A 30 24.72 18.02 2.89
C ASP A 30 24.26 17.38 1.57
N ASP A 31 24.78 17.91 0.46
CA ASP A 31 24.51 17.54 -0.94
C ASP A 31 24.75 16.04 -1.20
N GLU A 32 25.55 15.38 -0.34
CA GLU A 32 25.84 13.94 -0.40
C GLU A 32 24.62 13.03 -0.14
N SER A 33 23.52 13.56 0.40
CA SER A 33 22.29 12.78 0.67
C SER A 33 21.27 12.78 -0.48
N ARG A 34 21.57 13.49 -1.59
CA ARG A 34 20.65 13.60 -2.72
C ARG A 34 20.74 12.39 -3.63
N VAL A 35 19.57 11.84 -3.95
CA VAL A 35 19.42 10.78 -4.94
C VAL A 35 18.67 11.29 -6.17
N PRO A 36 18.99 10.77 -7.37
CA PRO A 36 18.26 11.11 -8.58
C PRO A 36 16.82 10.60 -8.56
N ILE A 37 15.93 11.35 -9.21
CA ILE A 37 14.62 10.89 -9.63
C ILE A 37 14.67 10.67 -11.15
N HIS A 38 14.44 9.43 -11.58
CA HIS A 38 14.40 9.04 -12.97
C HIS A 38 12.96 8.94 -13.46
N ILE A 39 12.64 9.61 -14.57
CA ILE A 39 11.41 9.33 -15.33
C ILE A 39 11.72 8.18 -16.29
N VAL A 40 11.01 7.06 -16.13
CA VAL A 40 11.24 5.81 -16.84
C VAL A 40 10.14 5.61 -17.88
N THR A 41 10.53 5.50 -19.15
CA THR A 41 9.63 5.22 -20.29
C THR A 41 10.01 3.94 -21.03
N ALA A 42 11.11 3.29 -20.66
CA ALA A 42 11.54 2.00 -21.20
C ALA A 42 12.13 1.12 -20.09
N ALA A 43 11.91 -0.19 -20.17
CA ALA A 43 12.33 -1.13 -19.13
C ALA A 43 13.85 -1.09 -18.87
N SER A 44 14.66 -0.85 -19.91
CA SER A 44 16.13 -0.74 -19.80
C SER A 44 16.63 0.40 -18.91
N GLN A 45 15.75 1.32 -18.48
CA GLN A 45 16.10 2.38 -17.53
C GLN A 45 15.91 1.97 -16.07
N LEU A 46 15.33 0.79 -15.81
CA LEU A 46 15.17 0.24 -14.46
C LEU A 46 16.40 -0.60 -14.05
N PRO A 47 16.67 -0.73 -12.74
CA PRO A 47 17.73 -1.62 -12.24
C PRO A 47 17.51 -3.07 -12.70
N VAL A 48 18.60 -3.74 -13.09
CA VAL A 48 18.53 -5.13 -13.58
C VAL A 48 18.07 -6.09 -12.50
N GLU A 49 18.49 -5.87 -11.26
CA GLU A 49 18.09 -6.63 -10.07
C GLU A 49 16.60 -6.50 -9.74
N PHE A 50 15.94 -5.44 -10.22
CA PHE A 50 14.49 -5.29 -10.14
C PHE A 50 13.81 -6.12 -11.22
N LEU A 51 14.25 -6.00 -12.48
CA LEU A 51 13.67 -6.74 -13.61
C LEU A 51 13.92 -8.26 -13.55
N GLU A 52 15.03 -8.67 -12.94
CA GLU A 52 15.46 -10.06 -12.79
C GLU A 52 15.63 -10.43 -11.30
N PRO A 53 14.53 -10.57 -10.54
CA PRO A 53 14.60 -10.88 -9.12
C PRO A 53 15.27 -12.23 -8.88
N SER A 54 16.16 -12.30 -7.89
CA SER A 54 16.89 -13.52 -7.56
C SER A 54 16.91 -13.81 -6.05
N PRO A 55 16.97 -15.08 -5.63
CA PRO A 55 17.14 -15.41 -4.21
C PRO A 55 18.50 -14.95 -3.64
N GLN A 56 19.49 -14.69 -4.50
CA GLN A 56 20.83 -14.22 -4.12
C GLN A 56 20.86 -12.73 -3.79
N SER A 57 19.95 -11.94 -4.34
CA SER A 57 19.86 -10.49 -4.11
C SER A 57 18.44 -10.13 -3.71
N LYS A 58 18.20 -10.07 -2.39
CA LYS A 58 16.93 -9.61 -1.85
C LYS A 58 16.89 -8.09 -1.84
N LEU A 59 15.77 -7.51 -2.28
CA LEU A 59 15.57 -6.08 -2.31
C LEU A 59 14.41 -5.68 -1.40
N VAL A 60 14.49 -4.48 -0.85
CA VAL A 60 13.35 -3.79 -0.23
C VAL A 60 13.22 -2.46 -0.96
N ILE A 61 12.03 -2.20 -1.49
CA ILE A 61 11.74 -0.98 -2.25
C ILE A 61 10.50 -0.29 -1.67
N GLY A 62 10.49 1.03 -1.68
CA GLY A 62 9.26 1.79 -1.54
C GLY A 62 8.44 1.69 -2.83
N PHE A 63 7.13 1.58 -2.72
CA PHE A 63 6.25 1.41 -3.86
C PHE A 63 4.94 2.17 -3.64
N ASP A 64 4.48 2.84 -4.70
CA ASP A 64 3.15 3.44 -4.78
C ASP A 64 2.66 3.46 -6.24
N CYS A 65 1.40 3.81 -6.44
CA CYS A 65 0.82 4.05 -7.76
C CYS A 65 -0.04 5.31 -7.77
N GLU A 66 0.02 6.07 -8.85
CA GLU A 66 -0.89 7.20 -9.11
C GLU A 66 -1.60 7.07 -10.45
N GLY A 67 -2.83 7.55 -10.51
CA GLY A 67 -3.67 7.35 -11.69
C GLY A 67 -5.01 8.07 -11.70
N VAL A 68 -5.70 7.98 -12.83
CA VAL A 68 -7.09 8.46 -12.97
C VAL A 68 -8.01 7.40 -12.39
N ASP A 69 -8.71 7.74 -11.31
CA ASP A 69 -9.61 6.81 -10.61
C ASP A 69 -8.96 5.44 -10.33
N LEU A 70 -7.71 5.45 -9.83
CA LEU A 70 -6.90 4.23 -9.65
C LEU A 70 -7.69 3.09 -8.97
N CYS A 71 -8.04 2.10 -9.79
CA CYS A 71 -8.82 0.90 -9.48
C CYS A 71 -8.89 0.02 -10.73
N ARG A 72 -9.71 -1.03 -10.71
CA ARG A 72 -9.90 -1.96 -11.83
C ARG A 72 -10.34 -1.34 -13.17
N LYS A 73 -11.09 -0.21 -13.13
CA LYS A 73 -11.63 0.48 -14.32
C LYS A 73 -10.94 1.82 -14.59
N GLY A 74 -10.03 2.21 -13.70
CA GLY A 74 -9.29 3.46 -13.82
C GLY A 74 -8.15 3.33 -14.82
N THR A 75 -7.16 4.20 -14.68
CA THR A 75 -5.95 4.17 -15.48
C THR A 75 -4.76 4.40 -14.55
N LEU A 76 -3.89 3.41 -14.42
CA LEU A 76 -2.56 3.62 -13.85
C LEU A 76 -1.79 4.61 -14.75
N CYS A 77 -1.26 5.68 -14.16
CA CYS A 77 -0.53 6.71 -14.91
C CYS A 77 0.96 6.72 -14.56
N VAL A 78 1.29 6.57 -13.29
CA VAL A 78 2.67 6.53 -12.80
C VAL A 78 2.77 5.45 -11.73
N MET A 79 3.79 4.61 -11.80
CA MET A 79 4.19 3.70 -10.72
C MET A 79 5.50 4.21 -10.13
N GLN A 80 5.56 4.36 -8.82
CA GLN A 80 6.70 4.95 -8.14
C GLN A 80 7.50 3.87 -7.40
N LEU A 81 8.81 3.87 -7.58
CA LEU A 81 9.73 2.93 -6.93
C LEU A 81 10.83 3.71 -6.21
N ALA A 82 10.97 3.53 -4.90
CA ALA A 82 12.10 4.07 -4.14
C ALA A 82 13.11 2.97 -3.84
N PHE A 83 14.33 3.17 -4.30
CA PHE A 83 15.52 2.39 -3.96
C PHE A 83 16.39 3.19 -2.99
N PRO A 84 17.37 2.56 -2.32
CA PRO A 84 18.30 3.27 -1.44
C PRO A 84 19.12 4.38 -2.11
N ASP A 85 19.26 4.35 -3.44
CA ASP A 85 20.13 5.22 -4.21
C ASP A 85 19.42 6.03 -5.30
N ALA A 86 18.13 5.79 -5.55
CA ALA A 86 17.35 6.48 -6.57
C ALA A 86 15.83 6.31 -6.39
N VAL A 87 15.06 7.22 -6.99
CA VAL A 87 13.61 7.04 -7.18
C VAL A 87 13.33 6.90 -8.67
N TYR A 88 12.50 5.93 -9.04
CA TYR A 88 12.08 5.69 -10.42
C TYR A 88 10.57 5.94 -10.53
N LEU A 89 10.21 6.89 -11.39
CA LEU A 89 8.82 7.18 -11.78
C LEU A 89 8.55 6.48 -13.11
N VAL A 90 7.97 5.30 -13.04
CA VAL A 90 7.62 4.46 -14.20
C VAL A 90 6.36 5.03 -14.85
N ASP A 91 6.54 5.65 -16.01
CA ASP A 91 5.49 6.34 -16.74
C ASP A 91 4.67 5.34 -17.58
N ALA A 92 3.52 4.92 -17.04
CA ALA A 92 2.61 3.99 -17.71
C ALA A 92 1.96 4.60 -18.97
N ILE A 93 1.94 5.92 -19.11
CA ILE A 93 1.31 6.62 -20.24
C ILE A 93 2.27 6.70 -21.42
N GLU A 94 3.50 7.13 -21.20
CA GLU A 94 4.52 7.26 -22.25
C GLU A 94 5.21 5.91 -22.56
N GLY A 95 5.48 5.10 -21.53
CA GLY A 95 6.10 3.77 -21.70
C GLY A 95 5.12 2.65 -22.04
N GLY A 96 3.81 2.89 -21.85
CA GLY A 96 2.75 1.95 -22.21
C GLY A 96 2.70 0.67 -21.39
N GLU A 97 1.84 -0.25 -21.82
CA GLU A 97 1.59 -1.53 -21.14
C GLU A 97 2.83 -2.42 -21.05
N GLU A 98 3.66 -2.45 -22.09
CA GLU A 98 4.88 -3.28 -22.13
C GLU A 98 5.85 -2.93 -21.00
N LEU A 99 6.00 -1.64 -20.67
CA LEU A 99 6.83 -1.20 -19.56
C LEU A 99 6.30 -1.70 -18.22
N ILE A 100 4.99 -1.63 -17.99
CA ILE A 100 4.38 -2.08 -16.74
C ILE A 100 4.45 -3.60 -16.61
N ILE A 101 4.24 -4.34 -17.71
CA ILE A 101 4.41 -5.79 -17.75
C ILE A 101 5.86 -6.18 -17.47
N ALA A 102 6.86 -5.41 -17.92
CA ALA A 102 8.26 -5.67 -17.61
C ALA A 102 8.57 -5.63 -16.10
N CYS A 103 7.79 -4.88 -15.31
CA CYS A 103 7.91 -4.87 -13.83
C CYS A 103 7.29 -6.10 -13.16
N LYS A 104 6.50 -6.91 -13.87
CA LYS A 104 5.74 -8.04 -13.30
C LYS A 104 6.60 -9.04 -12.52
N PRO A 105 7.76 -9.52 -13.02
CA PRO A 105 8.62 -10.44 -12.26
C PRO A 105 8.96 -9.87 -10.88
N ALA A 106 9.29 -8.58 -10.80
CA ALA A 106 9.63 -7.88 -9.57
C ALA A 106 8.46 -7.78 -8.58
N LEU A 107 7.31 -7.37 -9.09
CA LEU A 107 6.11 -7.12 -8.29
C LEU A 107 5.51 -8.41 -7.74
N GLU A 108 5.64 -9.52 -8.46
CA GLU A 108 5.19 -10.85 -8.02
C GLU A 108 6.26 -11.63 -7.22
N SER A 109 7.52 -11.16 -7.19
CA SER A 109 8.63 -11.85 -6.53
C SER A 109 8.53 -11.88 -5.00
N ASN A 110 8.90 -13.03 -4.42
CA ASN A 110 9.13 -13.21 -2.98
C ASN A 110 10.49 -12.67 -2.51
N TYR A 111 11.37 -12.26 -3.43
CA TYR A 111 12.71 -11.75 -3.11
C TYR A 111 12.79 -10.23 -3.10
N ILE A 112 11.74 -9.56 -3.57
CA ILE A 112 11.63 -8.10 -3.53
C ILE A 112 10.47 -7.76 -2.61
N THR A 113 10.75 -7.10 -1.50
CA THR A 113 9.72 -6.58 -0.58
C THR A 113 9.25 -5.23 -1.07
N LYS A 114 7.93 -5.08 -1.27
CA LYS A 114 7.33 -3.80 -1.63
C LYS A 114 6.75 -3.17 -0.36
N VAL A 115 7.37 -2.09 0.11
CA VAL A 115 6.86 -1.27 1.21
C VAL A 115 5.86 -0.30 0.61
N ILE A 116 4.61 -0.37 1.04
CA ILE A 116 3.48 0.40 0.48
C ILE A 116 2.69 1.01 1.65
N HIS A 117 1.90 2.03 1.40
CA HIS A 117 0.89 2.52 2.34
C HIS A 117 -0.51 2.30 1.77
N ASP A 118 -1.34 1.46 2.41
CA ASP A 118 -2.68 1.12 1.93
C ASP A 118 -2.73 0.55 0.49
N CYS A 119 -2.15 -0.64 0.30
CA CYS A 119 -1.91 -1.21 -1.03
C CYS A 119 -3.16 -1.66 -1.82
N LYS A 120 -4.37 -1.56 -1.25
CA LYS A 120 -5.58 -2.23 -1.76
C LYS A 120 -5.97 -1.76 -3.17
N ARG A 121 -5.83 -0.46 -3.47
CA ARG A 121 -6.19 0.11 -4.78
C ARG A 121 -5.10 -0.06 -5.82
N ASP A 122 -3.83 0.00 -5.40
CA ASP A 122 -2.69 -0.23 -6.29
C ASP A 122 -2.73 -1.68 -6.77
N SER A 123 -2.95 -2.62 -5.85
CA SER A 123 -3.10 -4.03 -6.17
C SER A 123 -4.29 -4.29 -7.09
N GLU A 124 -5.44 -3.65 -6.85
CA GLU A 124 -6.62 -3.76 -7.73
C GLU A 124 -6.32 -3.26 -9.15
N ALA A 125 -5.64 -2.11 -9.28
CA ALA A 125 -5.27 -1.55 -10.57
C ALA A 125 -4.29 -2.47 -11.31
N LEU A 126 -3.21 -2.89 -10.65
CA LEU A 126 -2.20 -3.81 -11.20
C LEU A 126 -2.81 -5.13 -11.65
N TYR A 127 -3.70 -5.71 -10.85
CA TYR A 127 -4.32 -7.00 -11.15
C TYR A 127 -5.24 -6.93 -12.37
N PHE A 128 -6.17 -5.98 -12.40
CA PHE A 128 -7.17 -5.93 -13.47
C PHE A 128 -6.69 -5.28 -14.76
N GLN A 129 -5.72 -4.35 -14.68
CA GLN A 129 -5.20 -3.66 -15.87
C GLN A 129 -4.03 -4.41 -16.51
N PHE A 130 -3.20 -5.13 -15.73
CA PHE A 130 -1.95 -5.74 -16.22
C PHE A 130 -1.78 -7.22 -15.84
N GLY A 131 -2.74 -7.81 -15.11
CA GLY A 131 -2.64 -9.19 -14.65
C GLY A 131 -1.49 -9.41 -13.66
N ILE A 132 -1.10 -8.40 -12.87
CA ILE A 132 0.00 -8.46 -11.90
C ILE A 132 -0.57 -8.71 -10.50
N LYS A 133 -0.10 -9.78 -9.84
CA LYS A 133 -0.47 -10.16 -8.47
C LYS A 133 0.60 -9.70 -7.49
N LEU A 134 0.42 -8.49 -6.97
CA LEU A 134 1.35 -7.90 -6.02
C LEU A 134 1.59 -8.83 -4.83
N ASN A 135 2.86 -9.13 -4.56
CA ASN A 135 3.29 -10.13 -3.59
C ASN A 135 4.41 -9.60 -2.69
N ASN A 136 4.62 -10.20 -1.52
CA ASN A 136 5.65 -9.81 -0.56
C ASN A 136 5.56 -8.30 -0.20
N VAL A 137 4.37 -7.90 0.22
CA VAL A 137 4.04 -6.52 0.56
C VAL A 137 4.14 -6.30 2.06
N VAL A 138 4.78 -5.19 2.44
CA VAL A 138 4.74 -4.62 3.77
C VAL A 138 3.92 -3.35 3.71
N ASP A 139 2.69 -3.41 4.22
CA ASP A 139 1.80 -2.25 4.28
C ASP A 139 2.03 -1.47 5.58
N THR A 140 2.54 -0.25 5.45
CA THR A 140 2.88 0.63 6.58
C THR A 140 1.66 1.06 7.39
N GLN A 141 0.45 1.08 6.82
CA GLN A 141 -0.79 1.36 7.56
C GLN A 141 -1.15 0.20 8.49
N ILE A 142 -0.94 -1.04 8.02
CA ILE A 142 -1.10 -2.25 8.82
C ILE A 142 -0.04 -2.30 9.92
N ALA A 143 1.23 -2.07 9.56
CA ALA A 143 2.35 -2.08 10.50
C ALA A 143 2.15 -1.05 11.63
N TYR A 144 1.70 0.17 11.30
CA TYR A 144 1.36 1.18 12.31
C TYR A 144 0.32 0.67 13.29
N SER A 145 -0.79 0.13 12.77
CA SER A 145 -1.89 -0.39 13.60
C SER A 145 -1.44 -1.53 14.52
N LEU A 146 -0.54 -2.40 14.04
CA LEU A 146 0.04 -3.49 14.83
C LEU A 146 0.97 -2.97 15.93
N ILE A 147 1.78 -1.94 15.66
CA ILE A 147 2.63 -1.32 16.69
C ILE A 147 1.76 -0.68 17.79
N GLU A 148 0.70 0.03 17.42
CA GLU A 148 -0.24 0.60 18.40
C GLU A 148 -0.88 -0.50 19.29
N GLU A 149 -1.27 -1.63 18.69
CA GLU A 149 -1.83 -2.78 19.41
C GLU A 149 -0.82 -3.41 20.37
N GLN A 150 0.45 -3.57 19.95
CA GLN A 150 1.53 -4.05 20.81
C GLN A 150 1.79 -3.12 22.01
N GLU A 151 1.67 -1.81 21.81
CA GLU A 151 1.82 -0.79 22.86
C GLU A 151 0.58 -0.71 23.78
N GLY A 152 -0.42 -1.58 23.59
CA GLY A 152 -1.62 -1.65 24.42
C GLY A 152 -2.64 -0.54 24.12
N ARG A 153 -2.45 0.22 23.02
CA ARG A 153 -3.42 1.23 22.60
C ARG A 153 -4.62 0.53 21.98
N LYS A 154 -5.82 0.95 22.39
CA LYS A 154 -7.05 0.40 21.82
C LYS A 154 -7.14 0.83 20.37
N ARG A 155 -7.28 -0.15 19.46
CA ARG A 155 -7.62 0.10 18.06
C ARG A 155 -8.89 0.95 18.00
N LEU A 156 -8.76 2.24 17.67
CA LEU A 156 -9.89 3.06 17.29
C LEU A 156 -10.37 2.53 15.93
N ARG A 157 -11.55 1.91 15.93
CA ARG A 157 -12.06 1.22 14.73
C ARG A 157 -12.46 2.27 13.70
N ASP A 158 -12.01 2.10 12.47
CA ASP A 158 -12.07 3.06 11.34
C ASP A 158 -11.13 4.28 11.43
N ASP A 159 -10.18 4.29 12.38
CA ASP A 159 -9.12 5.30 12.43
C ASP A 159 -7.87 4.79 11.72
N TYR A 160 -7.89 4.83 10.38
CA TYR A 160 -6.73 4.49 9.56
C TYR A 160 -5.81 5.69 9.47
N ILE A 161 -4.56 5.53 9.92
CA ILE A 161 -3.55 6.56 9.70
C ILE A 161 -3.35 6.77 8.19
N SER A 162 -3.44 8.03 7.76
CA SER A 162 -3.06 8.40 6.39
C SER A 162 -1.54 8.47 6.26
N PHE A 163 -1.01 8.33 5.04
CA PHE A 163 0.43 8.47 4.81
C PHE A 163 0.99 9.81 5.32
N VAL A 164 0.27 10.92 5.11
CA VAL A 164 0.65 12.24 5.65
C VAL A 164 0.66 12.26 7.17
N GLY A 165 -0.33 11.62 7.81
CA GLY A 165 -0.37 11.47 9.26
C GLY A 165 0.81 10.63 9.78
N LEU A 166 1.20 9.60 9.04
CA LEU A 166 2.36 8.76 9.37
C LEU A 166 3.68 9.53 9.25
N LEU A 167 3.84 10.36 8.22
CA LEU A 167 5.01 11.24 8.08
C LEU A 167 5.10 12.26 9.22
N ALA A 168 3.95 12.79 9.66
CA ALA A 168 3.89 13.77 10.74
C ALA A 168 4.14 13.17 12.13
N ASP A 169 4.01 11.85 12.32
CA ASP A 169 4.24 11.20 13.60
C ASP A 169 5.74 11.26 13.99
N PRO A 170 6.10 11.87 15.14
CA PRO A 170 7.48 12.09 15.54
C PRO A 170 8.24 10.80 15.88
N ARG A 171 7.55 9.67 16.01
CA ARG A 171 8.20 8.36 16.18
C ARG A 171 8.81 7.83 14.88
N TYR A 172 8.42 8.41 13.75
CA TYR A 172 8.91 8.08 12.42
C TYR A 172 9.60 9.30 11.82
N CYS A 173 8.93 10.09 10.98
CA CYS A 173 9.58 11.21 10.29
C CYS A 173 9.43 12.56 11.01
N GLY A 174 8.35 12.78 11.78
CA GLY A 174 8.07 14.08 12.42
C GLY A 174 7.96 15.26 11.44
N LYS A 175 7.59 15.00 10.19
CA LYS A 175 7.52 16.00 9.11
C LYS A 175 6.09 16.26 8.70
N SER A 176 5.64 17.52 8.77
CA SER A 176 4.42 17.91 8.06
C SER A 176 4.69 17.86 6.55
N TYR A 177 3.66 17.52 5.78
CA TYR A 177 3.74 17.46 4.33
C TYR A 177 2.64 18.31 3.70
N ASP A 178 2.81 19.62 3.83
CA ASP A 178 1.81 20.61 3.43
C ASP A 178 1.61 20.64 1.90
N GLU A 179 2.68 20.43 1.13
CA GLU A 179 2.64 20.36 -0.35
C GLU A 179 1.70 19.25 -0.86
N LYS A 180 1.54 18.14 -0.13
CA LYS A 180 0.60 17.07 -0.51
C LYS A 180 -0.85 17.52 -0.45
N GLU A 181 -1.19 18.45 0.43
CA GLU A 181 -2.56 18.98 0.44
C GLU A 181 -2.83 19.88 -0.77
N GLU A 182 -1.83 20.63 -1.26
CA GLU A 182 -1.95 21.39 -2.51
C GLU A 182 -2.19 20.46 -3.71
N VAL A 183 -1.43 19.36 -3.82
CA VAL A 183 -1.63 18.34 -4.88
C VAL A 183 -3.02 17.72 -4.80
N ARG A 184 -3.55 17.44 -3.59
CA ARG A 184 -4.93 16.96 -3.41
C ARG A 184 -5.98 17.98 -3.84
N VAL A 185 -5.74 19.28 -3.62
CA VAL A 185 -6.62 20.33 -4.15
C VAL A 185 -6.62 20.31 -5.68
N LEU A 186 -5.45 20.22 -6.31
CA LEU A 186 -5.32 20.13 -7.77
C LEU A 186 -6.00 18.87 -8.33
N LEU A 187 -5.80 17.70 -7.71
CA LEU A 187 -6.45 16.46 -8.13
C LEU A 187 -7.99 16.53 -8.06
N ARG A 188 -8.54 17.25 -7.07
CA ARG A 188 -9.99 17.50 -6.98
C ARG A 188 -10.52 18.41 -8.09
N GLN A 189 -9.71 19.38 -8.52
CA GLN A 189 -10.05 20.30 -9.61
C GLN A 189 -9.88 19.65 -10.99
N ASP A 190 -8.89 18.77 -11.11
CA ASP A 190 -8.58 18.05 -12.33
C ASP A 190 -8.39 16.54 -12.06
N PRO A 191 -9.46 15.75 -12.21
CA PRO A 191 -9.38 14.29 -12.07
C PRO A 191 -8.41 13.62 -13.05
N LYS A 192 -7.96 14.32 -14.11
CA LYS A 192 -6.97 13.84 -15.09
C LYS A 192 -5.55 14.31 -14.78
N PHE A 193 -5.31 14.94 -13.63
CA PHE A 193 -4.01 15.50 -13.22
C PHE A 193 -2.83 14.58 -13.58
N TRP A 194 -2.86 13.31 -13.15
CA TRP A 194 -1.79 12.34 -13.38
C TRP A 194 -1.61 11.87 -14.83
N ARG A 195 -2.55 12.18 -15.72
CA ARG A 195 -2.50 11.82 -17.14
C ARG A 195 -1.76 12.85 -17.99
N HIS A 196 -1.60 14.09 -17.52
CA HIS A 196 -0.94 15.15 -18.30
C HIS A 196 0.53 14.85 -18.55
N ARG A 197 1.01 15.21 -19.75
CA ARG A 197 2.40 15.00 -20.17
C ARG A 197 2.97 16.24 -20.90
N PRO A 198 4.29 16.52 -20.75
CA PRO A 198 5.24 15.83 -19.86
C PRO A 198 4.88 16.05 -18.37
N LEU A 199 5.37 15.18 -17.48
CA LEU A 199 5.17 15.38 -16.04
C LEU A 199 5.73 16.74 -15.63
N SER A 200 4.91 17.56 -14.97
CA SER A 200 5.38 18.82 -14.41
C SER A 200 6.33 18.57 -13.23
N GLU A 201 7.16 19.54 -12.90
CA GLU A 201 8.07 19.43 -11.74
C GLU A 201 7.32 19.15 -10.43
N GLN A 202 6.14 19.72 -10.24
CA GLN A 202 5.28 19.45 -9.09
C GLN A 202 4.80 17.98 -9.07
N MET A 203 4.40 17.44 -10.22
CA MET A 203 4.01 16.03 -10.33
C MET A 203 5.17 15.09 -10.02
N VAL A 204 6.37 15.40 -10.53
CA VAL A 204 7.58 14.60 -10.28
C VAL A 204 7.92 14.60 -8.79
N ARG A 205 7.92 15.77 -8.13
CA ARG A 205 8.21 15.86 -6.69
C ARG A 205 7.16 15.15 -5.84
N ALA A 206 5.87 15.38 -6.11
CA ALA A 206 4.77 14.76 -5.38
C ALA A 206 4.83 13.23 -5.48
N ALA A 207 5.00 12.68 -6.68
CA ALA A 207 5.12 11.24 -6.88
C ALA A 207 6.37 10.67 -6.18
N ALA A 208 7.51 11.36 -6.22
CA ALA A 208 8.70 10.91 -5.51
C ALA A 208 8.54 10.93 -3.98
N ASP A 209 7.85 11.94 -3.44
CA ASP A 209 7.57 12.07 -2.01
C ASP A 209 6.69 10.95 -1.48
N ASP A 210 5.82 10.36 -2.30
CA ASP A 210 4.95 9.25 -1.90
C ASP A 210 5.70 7.96 -1.57
N VAL A 211 6.92 7.80 -2.09
CA VAL A 211 7.72 6.58 -1.88
C VAL A 211 9.03 6.79 -1.15
N ARG A 212 9.66 7.97 -1.23
CA ARG A 212 11.03 8.16 -0.74
C ARG A 212 11.21 8.00 0.78
N PHE A 213 10.14 8.15 1.54
CA PHE A 213 10.17 7.95 3.00
C PHE A 213 9.91 6.50 3.42
N LEU A 214 9.37 5.67 2.51
CA LEU A 214 8.87 4.33 2.85
C LEU A 214 9.98 3.41 3.34
N LEU A 215 11.18 3.46 2.76
CA LEU A 215 12.31 2.64 3.22
C LEU A 215 12.75 3.01 4.64
N TYR A 216 12.84 4.30 4.94
CA TYR A 216 13.15 4.78 6.28
C TYR A 216 12.08 4.33 7.30
N ILE A 217 10.81 4.55 6.99
CA ILE A 217 9.67 4.14 7.84
C ILE A 217 9.68 2.62 8.05
N TYR A 218 9.95 1.85 6.99
CA TYR A 218 10.05 0.40 7.04
C TYR A 218 11.08 -0.04 8.08
N HIS A 219 12.31 0.48 8.03
CA HIS A 219 13.34 0.12 9.01
C HIS A 219 12.89 0.43 10.45
N GLN A 220 12.33 1.62 10.68
CA GLN A 220 11.80 2.02 11.99
C GLN A 220 10.68 1.09 12.49
N MET A 221 9.79 0.65 11.60
CA MET A 221 8.69 -0.25 11.94
C MET A 221 9.17 -1.67 12.20
N MET A 222 10.12 -2.18 11.40
CA MET A 222 10.63 -3.54 11.55
C MET A 222 11.37 -3.73 12.88
N GLU A 223 12.06 -2.70 13.36
CA GLU A 223 12.71 -2.73 14.69
C GLU A 223 11.70 -2.74 15.86
N LYS A 224 10.48 -2.24 15.66
CA LYS A 224 9.45 -2.13 16.71
C LYS A 224 8.52 -3.34 16.77
N LEU A 225 8.34 -4.06 15.67
CA LEU A 225 7.42 -5.18 15.58
C LEU A 225 8.01 -6.43 16.23
N ASN A 226 7.23 -7.09 17.09
CA ASN A 226 7.58 -8.42 17.59
C ASN A 226 7.27 -9.50 16.54
N GLU A 227 7.75 -10.73 16.75
CA GLU A 227 7.57 -11.83 15.80
C GLU A 227 6.11 -12.12 15.45
N ARG A 228 5.20 -12.00 16.43
CA ARG A 228 3.76 -12.20 16.23
C ARG A 228 3.20 -11.18 15.24
N SER A 229 3.55 -9.91 15.43
CA SER A 229 3.07 -8.83 14.57
C SER A 229 3.76 -8.81 13.22
N LEU A 230 5.03 -9.21 13.12
CA LEU A 230 5.68 -9.45 11.82
C LEU A 230 4.93 -10.52 11.01
N TRP A 231 4.49 -11.60 11.67
CA TRP A 231 3.65 -12.60 11.02
C TRP A 231 2.30 -12.04 10.58
N TYR A 232 1.57 -11.34 11.47
CA TYR A 232 0.31 -10.70 11.10
C TYR A 232 0.48 -9.68 9.97
N LEU A 233 1.58 -8.93 9.94
CA LEU A 233 1.88 -7.98 8.87
C LEU A 233 2.01 -8.69 7.53
N ALA A 234 2.76 -9.80 7.48
CA ALA A 234 2.92 -10.58 6.25
C ALA A 234 1.59 -11.19 5.79
N VAL A 235 0.80 -11.77 6.70
CA VAL A 235 -0.53 -12.33 6.39
C VAL A 235 -1.48 -11.24 5.88
N ARG A 236 -1.61 -10.14 6.61
CA ARG A 236 -2.53 -9.04 6.27
C ARG A 236 -2.10 -8.31 5.00
N GLY A 237 -0.80 -8.19 4.72
CA GLY A 237 -0.28 -7.65 3.46
C GLY A 237 -0.78 -8.45 2.25
N VAL A 238 -0.76 -9.79 2.32
CA VAL A 238 -1.33 -10.65 1.28
C VAL A 238 -2.85 -10.49 1.20
N LEU A 239 -3.56 -10.46 2.33
CA LEU A 239 -5.02 -10.29 2.34
C LEU A 239 -5.46 -8.93 1.79
N TYR A 240 -4.70 -7.86 2.04
CA TYR A 240 -4.96 -6.53 1.49
C TYR A 240 -4.71 -6.48 -0.03
N CYS A 241 -3.65 -7.11 -0.53
CA CYS A 241 -3.44 -7.23 -1.99
C CYS A 241 -4.58 -7.99 -2.68
N ARG A 242 -5.17 -8.98 -1.99
CA ARG A 242 -6.34 -9.73 -2.49
C ARG A 242 -7.64 -8.94 -2.35
N CYS A 243 -7.70 -7.95 -1.46
CA CYS A 243 -8.88 -7.12 -1.25
C CYS A 243 -9.23 -6.40 -2.55
N PHE A 244 -10.50 -6.40 -2.93
CA PHE A 244 -11.00 -5.94 -4.23
C PHE A 244 -10.53 -6.77 -5.45
N CYS A 245 -9.50 -7.59 -5.39
CA CYS A 245 -9.03 -8.43 -6.52
C CYS A 245 -9.89 -9.69 -6.77
N LEU A 246 -11.21 -9.52 -6.91
CA LEU A 246 -12.16 -10.61 -7.16
C LEU A 246 -11.77 -11.45 -8.38
N ASN A 247 -11.78 -12.77 -8.20
CA ASN A 247 -11.50 -13.76 -9.23
C ASN A 247 -12.44 -14.95 -9.08
N SER A 248 -12.53 -15.77 -10.13
CA SER A 248 -13.42 -16.94 -10.17
C SER A 248 -12.86 -18.18 -9.48
N ASN A 249 -11.59 -18.16 -9.05
CA ASN A 249 -10.87 -19.32 -8.53
C ASN A 249 -10.52 -19.19 -7.03
N ASN A 250 -11.15 -18.28 -6.29
CA ASN A 250 -10.91 -18.05 -4.87
C ASN A 250 -9.43 -17.87 -4.51
N PHE A 251 -8.69 -17.11 -5.34
CA PHE A 251 -7.26 -16.83 -5.16
C PHE A 251 -6.35 -18.06 -5.19
N ALA A 252 -6.78 -19.18 -5.81
CA ALA A 252 -5.98 -20.41 -5.88
C ALA A 252 -4.63 -20.25 -6.62
N ASP A 253 -4.53 -19.24 -7.49
CA ASP A 253 -3.33 -18.88 -8.24
C ASP A 253 -2.58 -17.67 -7.66
N TRP A 254 -2.96 -17.22 -6.45
CA TRP A 254 -2.22 -16.20 -5.71
C TRP A 254 -1.21 -16.86 -4.74
N PRO A 255 -0.13 -16.15 -4.37
CA PRO A 255 0.81 -16.63 -3.37
C PRO A 255 0.10 -17.04 -2.07
N SER A 256 0.43 -18.21 -1.52
CA SER A 256 -0.15 -18.72 -0.27
C SER A 256 0.09 -17.77 0.91
N LEU A 257 -0.81 -17.79 1.89
CA LEU A 257 -0.58 -17.08 3.14
C LEU A 257 0.63 -17.68 3.89
N PRO A 258 1.44 -16.86 4.58
CA PRO A 258 2.48 -17.35 5.47
C PRO A 258 1.90 -18.33 6.50
N PRO A 259 2.54 -19.50 6.74
CA PRO A 259 2.07 -20.46 7.74
C PRO A 259 2.18 -19.86 9.15
N ILE A 260 1.31 -20.30 10.06
CA ILE A 260 1.42 -19.94 11.48
C ILE A 260 2.75 -20.48 12.03
N PRO A 261 3.59 -19.66 12.69
CA PRO A 261 4.85 -20.12 13.26
C PRO A 261 4.58 -21.14 14.37
N VAL A 262 5.06 -22.37 14.21
CA VAL A 262 4.80 -23.50 15.14
C VAL A 262 5.61 -23.38 16.42
N ASP A 263 6.82 -22.81 16.36
CA ASP A 263 7.81 -22.95 17.44
C ASP A 263 8.03 -21.69 18.30
N ASN A 264 7.63 -20.48 17.84
CA ASN A 264 8.21 -19.24 18.38
C ASN A 264 7.26 -18.23 19.06
N LEU A 265 5.97 -18.52 19.25
CA LEU A 265 5.01 -17.50 19.72
C LEU A 265 4.49 -17.72 21.15
N ASN A 266 5.29 -18.36 22.00
CA ASN A 266 4.97 -18.70 23.40
C ASN A 266 4.98 -17.53 24.40
N ALA A 267 5.03 -16.27 23.96
CA ALA A 267 5.12 -15.13 24.87
C ALA A 267 3.80 -14.77 25.58
N ASP A 268 2.64 -15.05 24.98
CA ASP A 268 1.32 -14.74 25.57
C ASP A 268 0.40 -15.96 25.77
N GLY A 269 0.88 -17.17 25.45
CA GLY A 269 0.15 -18.42 25.63
C GLY A 269 -1.02 -18.64 24.67
N SER A 270 -1.20 -17.81 23.63
CA SER A 270 -2.21 -18.01 22.60
C SER A 270 -1.63 -17.96 21.19
N ASP A 271 -1.75 -19.09 20.47
CA ASP A 271 -1.36 -19.18 19.06
C ASP A 271 -2.00 -18.04 18.25
N PRO A 272 -1.27 -17.46 17.27
CA PRO A 272 -1.88 -16.55 16.31
C PRO A 272 -3.09 -17.19 15.67
N LYS A 273 -4.16 -16.42 15.54
CA LYS A 273 -5.38 -16.90 14.94
C LYS A 273 -5.21 -16.80 13.43
N GLU A 274 -5.52 -17.89 12.72
CA GLU A 274 -5.65 -17.86 11.27
C GLU A 274 -6.56 -16.69 10.85
N GLU A 275 -6.06 -15.86 9.93
CA GLU A 275 -6.81 -14.77 9.34
C GLU A 275 -7.16 -15.06 7.88
N ILE A 276 -8.36 -14.67 7.47
CA ILE A 276 -8.88 -14.90 6.12
C ILE A 276 -9.44 -13.62 5.52
N LEU A 277 -9.53 -13.57 4.19
CA LEU A 277 -10.39 -12.66 3.45
C LEU A 277 -11.65 -13.43 3.06
N SER A 278 -12.81 -12.94 3.49
CA SER A 278 -14.11 -13.38 2.99
C SER A 278 -14.76 -12.32 2.13
N VAL A 279 -15.41 -12.74 1.05
CA VAL A 279 -16.18 -11.89 0.15
C VAL A 279 -17.64 -12.30 0.25
N LEU A 280 -18.48 -11.38 0.71
CA LEU A 280 -19.91 -11.59 0.87
C LEU A 280 -20.67 -10.88 -0.25
N ASP A 281 -21.51 -11.65 -0.95
CA ASP A 281 -22.45 -11.15 -1.94
C ASP A 281 -23.64 -10.45 -1.26
N ILE A 282 -23.89 -9.22 -1.69
CA ILE A 282 -25.00 -8.40 -1.22
C ILE A 282 -26.02 -8.29 -2.36
N PRO A 283 -27.27 -8.75 -2.15
CA PRO A 283 -28.31 -8.60 -3.15
C PRO A 283 -28.48 -7.14 -3.58
N GLN A 284 -28.83 -6.94 -4.84
CA GLN A 284 -29.01 -5.61 -5.42
C GLN A 284 -29.96 -4.77 -4.55
N GLY A 285 -29.56 -3.52 -4.26
CA GLY A 285 -30.34 -2.60 -3.43
C GLY A 285 -30.27 -2.85 -1.92
N LYS A 286 -29.71 -3.98 -1.46
CA LYS A 286 -29.63 -4.29 -0.01
C LYS A 286 -28.36 -3.75 0.68
N MET A 287 -27.39 -3.20 -0.05
CA MET A 287 -26.18 -2.59 0.54
C MET A 287 -26.50 -1.47 1.55
N GLY A 288 -27.58 -0.70 1.31
CA GLY A 288 -28.04 0.32 2.25
C GLY A 288 -28.44 -0.23 3.63
N LEU A 289 -28.91 -1.49 3.71
CA LEU A 289 -29.25 -2.16 4.97
C LEU A 289 -27.98 -2.55 5.76
N VAL A 290 -26.93 -2.94 5.04
CA VAL A 290 -25.63 -3.29 5.62
C VAL A 290 -24.92 -2.06 6.15
N ILE A 291 -24.88 -0.98 5.36
CA ILE A 291 -24.26 0.29 5.76
C ILE A 291 -25.07 0.96 6.86
N GLY A 292 -26.40 1.01 6.71
CA GLY A 292 -27.30 1.72 7.60
C GLY A 292 -27.24 3.24 7.44
N LYS A 293 -28.15 3.96 8.11
CA LYS A 293 -28.21 5.43 8.06
C LYS A 293 -26.88 6.01 8.54
N ARG A 294 -26.20 6.79 7.68
CA ARG A 294 -24.88 7.40 7.95
C ARG A 294 -23.80 6.40 8.39
N GLY A 295 -23.88 5.14 7.95
CA GLY A 295 -22.89 4.11 8.30
C GLY A 295 -23.07 3.49 9.70
N ALA A 296 -24.13 3.82 10.44
CA ALA A 296 -24.30 3.38 11.82
C ALA A 296 -24.35 1.84 11.98
N THR A 297 -24.95 1.13 11.02
CA THR A 297 -25.05 -0.34 11.08
C THR A 297 -23.70 -0.98 10.87
N ILE A 298 -22.99 -0.60 9.80
CA ILE A 298 -21.65 -1.17 9.53
C ILE A 298 -20.67 -0.83 10.65
N LEU A 299 -20.73 0.38 11.22
CA LEU A 299 -19.93 0.76 12.40
C LEU A 299 -20.25 -0.12 13.62
N SER A 300 -21.52 -0.39 13.88
CA SER A 300 -21.93 -1.28 14.99
C SER A 300 -21.44 -2.72 14.79
N ILE A 301 -21.50 -3.24 13.57
CA ILE A 301 -20.95 -4.57 13.23
C ILE A 301 -19.43 -4.54 13.45
N LYS A 302 -18.73 -3.55 12.88
CA LYS A 302 -17.29 -3.35 13.07
C LYS A 302 -16.90 -3.23 14.53
N GLN A 303 -17.74 -2.67 15.41
CA GLN A 303 -17.52 -2.60 16.86
C GLN A 303 -17.80 -3.93 17.59
N SER A 304 -18.59 -4.81 16.98
CA SER A 304 -18.98 -6.09 17.55
C SER A 304 -18.04 -7.25 17.17
N CYS A 305 -17.30 -7.15 16.06
CA CYS A 305 -16.34 -8.15 15.61
C CYS A 305 -14.92 -7.57 15.52
N ASN A 306 -13.89 -8.33 15.87
CA ASN A 306 -12.50 -7.96 15.61
C ASN A 306 -12.10 -8.35 14.18
N ALA A 307 -12.84 -7.85 13.20
CA ALA A 307 -12.60 -8.03 11.78
C ALA A 307 -12.77 -6.68 11.08
N GLU A 308 -11.98 -6.46 10.05
CA GLU A 308 -12.07 -5.34 9.15
C GLU A 308 -13.16 -5.59 8.10
N ILE A 309 -14.01 -4.60 7.87
CA ILE A 309 -15.15 -4.70 6.94
C ILE A 309 -15.06 -3.55 5.94
N LEU A 310 -14.82 -3.91 4.69
CA LEU A 310 -14.59 -2.98 3.58
C LEU A 310 -15.68 -3.14 2.53
N THR A 311 -15.99 -2.05 1.84
CA THR A 311 -16.88 -2.04 0.67
C THR A 311 -16.12 -1.52 -0.53
N GLY A 312 -16.53 -1.92 -1.73
CA GLY A 312 -15.92 -1.42 -2.96
C GLY A 312 -16.07 0.10 -3.15
N GLY A 313 -17.03 0.73 -2.48
CA GLY A 313 -17.36 2.14 -2.70
C GLY A 313 -17.74 2.42 -4.16
N PRO A 314 -17.54 3.64 -4.68
CA PRO A 314 -17.87 3.98 -6.08
C PRO A 314 -16.93 3.33 -7.10
N LYS A 315 -15.72 2.93 -6.71
CA LYS A 315 -14.68 2.38 -7.59
C LYS A 315 -14.69 0.85 -7.71
N GLY A 316 -15.08 0.18 -6.63
CA GLY A 316 -15.11 -1.28 -6.54
C GLY A 316 -16.48 -1.88 -6.85
N PRO A 317 -16.65 -3.19 -6.63
CA PRO A 317 -17.91 -3.87 -6.87
C PRO A 317 -18.97 -3.39 -5.86
N PRO A 318 -20.14 -2.88 -6.32
CA PRO A 318 -21.15 -2.25 -5.46
C PRO A 318 -21.95 -3.26 -4.63
N ASP A 319 -21.86 -4.53 -4.98
CA ASP A 319 -22.63 -5.67 -4.47
C ASP A 319 -21.80 -6.61 -3.59
N LYS A 320 -20.63 -6.16 -3.10
CA LYS A 320 -19.70 -7.00 -2.33
C LYS A 320 -19.25 -6.31 -1.05
N VAL A 321 -19.18 -7.08 0.02
CA VAL A 321 -18.48 -6.71 1.26
C VAL A 321 -17.28 -7.62 1.45
N PHE A 322 -16.13 -7.03 1.76
CA PHE A 322 -14.87 -7.71 2.01
C PHE A 322 -14.60 -7.70 3.51
N ILE A 323 -14.34 -8.86 4.09
CA ILE A 323 -14.14 -9.02 5.54
C ILE A 323 -12.80 -9.68 5.78
N ILE A 324 -11.90 -9.00 6.49
CA ILE A 324 -10.52 -9.45 6.76
C ILE A 324 -10.31 -9.59 8.26
N GLY A 325 -9.73 -10.69 8.71
CA GLY A 325 -9.32 -10.89 10.10
C GLY A 325 -9.43 -12.33 10.57
N PRO A 326 -9.39 -12.58 11.89
CA PRO A 326 -9.46 -13.92 12.45
C PRO A 326 -10.72 -14.68 12.00
N VAL A 327 -10.58 -15.96 11.63
CA VAL A 327 -11.68 -16.77 11.06
C VAL A 327 -12.99 -16.64 11.84
N LYS A 328 -12.96 -16.78 13.18
CA LYS A 328 -14.16 -16.69 14.02
C LYS A 328 -14.84 -15.30 13.96
N GLU A 329 -14.05 -14.24 13.88
CA GLU A 329 -14.54 -12.85 13.83
C GLU A 329 -15.10 -12.53 12.44
N VAL A 330 -14.48 -13.06 11.39
CA VAL A 330 -14.99 -12.96 10.01
C VAL A 330 -16.35 -13.65 9.88
N ARG A 331 -16.48 -14.88 10.40
CA ARG A 331 -17.77 -15.61 10.39
C ARG A 331 -18.84 -14.92 11.22
N LYS A 332 -18.47 -14.32 12.36
CA LYS A 332 -19.36 -13.49 13.17
C LYS A 332 -19.87 -12.29 12.36
N ALA A 333 -18.98 -11.57 11.69
CA ALA A 333 -19.34 -10.43 10.85
C ALA A 333 -20.25 -10.84 9.68
N GLU A 334 -19.95 -11.96 8.99
CA GLU A 334 -20.81 -12.51 7.94
C GLU A 334 -22.22 -12.80 8.44
N ALA A 335 -22.36 -13.46 9.58
CA ALA A 335 -23.66 -13.79 10.16
C ALA A 335 -24.46 -12.53 10.49
N MET A 336 -23.81 -11.52 11.08
CA MET A 336 -24.43 -10.22 11.37
C MET A 336 -24.90 -9.51 10.09
N ILE A 337 -24.10 -9.52 9.03
CA ILE A 337 -24.47 -8.90 7.75
C ILE A 337 -25.60 -9.67 7.07
N ARG A 338 -25.51 -11.01 7.01
CA ARG A 338 -26.55 -11.87 6.41
C ARG A 338 -27.89 -11.72 7.12
N GLY A 339 -27.91 -11.63 8.45
CA GLY A 339 -29.14 -11.38 9.22
C GLY A 339 -29.87 -10.12 8.74
N ARG A 340 -29.12 -9.02 8.51
CA ARG A 340 -29.68 -7.76 7.99
C ARG A 340 -30.24 -7.86 6.57
N ILE A 341 -29.76 -8.80 5.77
CA ILE A 341 -30.19 -9.01 4.40
C ILE A 341 -31.44 -9.90 4.34
N LEU A 342 -31.55 -10.86 5.26
CA LEU A 342 -32.63 -11.86 5.32
C LEU A 342 -33.87 -11.41 6.09
N ASP A 343 -33.77 -10.40 6.97
CA ASP A 343 -34.89 -9.91 7.82
C ASP A 343 -36.03 -9.20 7.03
N ILE A 344 -36.15 -9.39 5.71
CA ILE A 344 -37.27 -9.00 4.84
C ILE A 344 -37.35 -10.01 3.68
#